data_AF-A0A5C6G2X8-F1
#
_entry.id   AF-A0A5C6G2X8-F1
#
_cell.length_a   1.000
_cell.length_b   1.000
_cell.length_c   1.000
_cell.angle_alpha   90.00
_cell.angle_beta   90.00
_cell.angle_gamma   90.00
#
_symmetry.space_group_name_H-M   'P 1'
#
loop_
_entity.id
_entity.type
_entity.pdbx_description
1 polymer ?
#
loop_
_entity_poly.entity_id
_entity_poly.type
_entity_poly.pdbx_seq_one_letter_code
_entity_poly.pdbx_strand_id
1 'polypeptide(L)'
;MPSKDMRPAVIGLYGLPGCGKSFLLNELKKHLSHSEYAFFEGSDVISSIVPGGLSTFQELEEEQKQLWRGFAIDKIVSECQDSAKTAIVAGHFMFWSQGELATVWTPKDKTAYTHIMYLDVPEGIIAKQRLDDVHRHRAEIPLAELARWQQAEIDQLSHLCQRHGILFSRLPERSRSHIVTVLKLIQFSSLVITEANATRVDAKVNNFLADHAELETVVVVDADKTLSSEDTGVVFWQSLDLRRPPLDALKAQDCPLSDLFSGPLGYSEAAFLQATLLYEEAANEEDFERICDIVASKTKMYAEFVSLFRSIACHDYVRVLVVTCGIRRVWEKILHREGFSRTIQVIGGSRISDGVIVTADAKAQVVTRLRNQENLRVLAIGDSPLDLPMLEAASEAIVVTGDEHTRSRTRLFAFCTVAGYWQT
;
A
#
# COMPACT_ATOMS: atom_id res chain seq x y z
N MET A 1 0.93 30.79 2.30
CA MET A 1 2.05 30.40 3.17
C MET A 1 1.96 28.90 3.36
N PRO A 2 3.02 28.12 3.15
CA PRO A 2 2.96 26.68 3.41
C PRO A 2 2.61 26.48 4.89
N SER A 3 1.64 25.61 5.16
CA SER A 3 1.25 25.28 6.53
C SER A 3 2.46 24.69 7.24
N LYS A 4 2.82 25.27 8.39
CA LYS A 4 4.02 24.95 9.16
C LYS A 4 4.02 23.53 9.77
N ASP A 5 2.96 22.77 9.52
CA ASP A 5 2.66 21.49 10.18
C ASP A 5 2.70 20.28 9.23
N MET A 6 2.94 20.46 7.93
CA MET A 6 2.99 19.32 7.01
C MET A 6 4.41 18.74 6.92
N ARG A 7 4.58 17.54 7.48
CA ARG A 7 5.82 16.77 7.36
C ARG A 7 6.02 16.34 5.89
N PRO A 8 7.19 16.57 5.29
CA PRO A 8 7.45 16.19 3.90
C PRO A 8 7.46 14.67 3.76
N ALA A 9 7.11 14.19 2.57
CA ALA A 9 7.38 12.81 2.21
C ALA A 9 8.90 12.60 2.11
N VAL A 10 9.41 11.54 2.74
CA VAL A 10 10.83 11.18 2.71
C VAL A 10 10.91 9.72 2.25
N ILE A 11 11.40 9.53 1.04
CA ILE A 11 11.48 8.25 0.35
C ILE A 11 12.92 7.77 0.36
N GLY A 12 13.18 6.66 1.04
CA GLY A 12 14.48 6.01 1.08
C GLY A 12 14.69 5.05 -0.09
N LEU A 13 15.83 5.15 -0.78
CA LEU A 13 16.34 4.13 -1.70
C LEU A 13 17.37 3.28 -0.96
N TYR A 14 17.02 2.02 -0.72
CA TYR A 14 17.81 1.06 0.07
C TYR A 14 18.22 -0.14 -0.78
N GLY A 15 19.14 -0.94 -0.27
CA GLY A 15 19.72 -2.07 -0.98
C GLY A 15 21.22 -2.20 -0.74
N LEU A 16 21.79 -3.35 -1.05
CA LEU A 16 23.20 -3.61 -0.78
C LEU A 16 24.15 -2.65 -1.53
N PRO A 17 25.36 -2.39 -1.03
CA PRO A 17 26.34 -1.63 -1.79
C PRO A 17 26.71 -2.35 -3.09
N GLY A 18 26.50 -1.69 -4.22
CA GLY A 18 26.63 -2.28 -5.55
C GLY A 18 25.31 -2.68 -6.20
N CYS A 19 24.14 -2.34 -5.63
CA CYS A 19 22.84 -2.56 -6.28
C CYS A 19 22.37 -1.40 -7.19
N GLY A 20 23.18 -0.35 -7.36
CA GLY A 20 22.83 0.77 -8.26
C GLY A 20 22.02 1.93 -7.66
N LYS A 21 21.93 2.08 -6.32
CA LYS A 21 21.23 3.22 -5.66
C LYS A 21 21.59 4.59 -6.26
N SER A 22 22.88 4.92 -6.32
CA SER A 22 23.34 6.22 -6.85
C SER A 22 23.06 6.39 -8.34
N PHE A 23 23.11 5.29 -9.10
CA PHE A 23 22.72 5.29 -10.51
C PHE A 23 21.23 5.62 -10.64
N LEU A 24 20.37 4.91 -9.90
CA LEU A 24 18.92 5.16 -9.89
C LEU A 24 18.60 6.60 -9.43
N LEU A 25 19.25 7.09 -8.37
CA LEU A 25 19.06 8.46 -7.89
C LEU A 25 19.39 9.49 -8.98
N ASN A 26 20.46 9.28 -9.74
CA ASN A 26 20.85 10.15 -10.84
C ASN A 26 19.94 10.04 -12.06
N GLU A 27 19.40 8.84 -12.36
CA GLU A 27 18.36 8.69 -13.38
C GLU A 27 17.08 9.42 -12.97
N LEU A 28 16.66 9.31 -11.70
CA LEU A 28 15.46 10.00 -11.19
C LEU A 28 15.56 11.52 -11.30
N LYS A 29 16.75 12.11 -11.07
CA LYS A 29 16.99 13.55 -11.28
C LYS A 29 16.69 14.02 -12.71
N LYS A 30 16.79 13.13 -13.71
CA LYS A 30 16.50 13.48 -15.11
C LYS A 30 15.00 13.49 -15.42
N HIS A 31 14.19 12.81 -14.61
CA HIS A 31 12.78 12.55 -14.89
C HIS A 31 11.82 13.29 -13.96
N LEU A 32 12.24 13.58 -12.72
CA LEU A 32 11.41 14.23 -11.71
C LEU A 32 11.70 15.73 -11.62
N SER A 33 10.67 16.52 -11.32
CA SER A 33 10.81 17.97 -11.22
C SER A 33 11.65 18.39 -10.01
N HIS A 34 12.73 19.14 -10.24
CA HIS A 34 13.54 19.74 -9.18
C HIS A 34 12.78 20.79 -8.34
N SER A 35 11.60 21.26 -8.78
CA SER A 35 10.75 22.12 -7.98
C SER A 35 9.96 21.36 -6.91
N GLU A 36 9.68 20.08 -7.14
CA GLU A 36 8.84 19.24 -6.28
C GLU A 36 9.67 18.23 -5.47
N TYR A 37 10.84 17.83 -6.00
CA TYR A 37 11.68 16.80 -5.41
C TYR A 37 13.08 17.32 -5.09
N ALA A 38 13.63 16.85 -3.97
CA ALA A 38 15.00 17.04 -3.56
C ALA A 38 15.71 15.68 -3.43
N PHE A 39 16.98 15.61 -3.83
CA PHE A 39 17.71 14.35 -3.97
C PHE A 39 18.96 14.37 -3.11
N PHE A 40 19.12 13.35 -2.27
CA PHE A 40 20.20 13.30 -1.28
C PHE A 40 20.93 11.96 -1.37
N GLU A 41 22.25 12.03 -1.43
CA GLU A 41 23.14 10.91 -1.10
C GLU A 41 23.51 11.05 0.37
N GLY A 42 23.20 10.04 1.20
CA GLY A 42 23.43 10.14 2.64
C GLY A 42 24.89 10.45 3.01
N SER A 43 25.84 9.92 2.24
CA SER A 43 27.27 10.20 2.42
C SER A 43 27.63 11.67 2.18
N ASP A 44 26.98 12.31 1.21
CA ASP A 44 27.28 13.69 0.82
C ASP A 44 26.73 14.65 1.88
N VAL A 45 25.54 14.35 2.41
CA VAL A 45 24.95 15.11 3.52
C VAL A 45 25.84 15.01 4.76
N ILE A 46 26.27 13.80 5.13
CA ILE A 46 27.22 13.59 6.24
C ILE A 46 28.51 14.38 6.00
N SER A 47 29.10 14.28 4.80
CA SER A 47 30.33 15.01 4.46
C SER A 47 30.18 16.52 4.56
N SER A 48 28.96 17.06 4.37
CA SER A 48 28.69 18.50 4.46
C SER A 48 28.54 19.02 5.89
N ILE A 49 28.24 18.15 6.87
CA ILE A 49 27.98 18.54 8.26
C ILE A 49 29.11 18.15 9.22
N VAL A 50 29.89 17.12 8.88
CA VAL A 50 31.03 16.68 9.71
C VAL A 50 32.24 17.55 9.40
N PRO A 51 32.85 18.23 10.40
CA PRO A 51 34.13 18.91 10.22
C PRO A 51 35.21 17.92 9.76
N GLY A 52 35.88 18.21 8.64
CA GLY A 52 36.84 17.27 8.01
C GLY A 52 36.20 16.27 7.02
N GLY A 53 34.87 16.31 6.85
CA GLY A 53 34.15 15.58 5.83
C GLY A 53 34.02 14.08 6.08
N LEU A 54 33.76 13.32 5.02
CA LEU A 54 33.46 11.89 5.11
C LEU A 54 34.63 11.05 5.63
N SER A 55 35.88 11.42 5.34
CA SER A 55 37.06 10.71 5.84
C SER A 55 37.13 10.77 7.36
N THR A 56 36.94 11.95 7.93
CA THR A 56 36.89 12.11 9.40
C THR A 56 35.73 11.33 10.00
N PHE A 57 34.56 11.34 9.36
CA PHE A 57 33.42 10.54 9.81
C PHE A 57 33.73 9.04 9.87
N GLN A 58 34.48 8.49 8.91
CA GLN A 58 34.82 7.07 8.86
C GLN A 58 35.72 6.62 10.02
N GLU A 59 36.55 7.53 10.53
CA GLU A 59 37.47 7.31 11.66
C GLU A 59 36.80 7.43 13.03
N LEU A 60 35.58 7.96 13.09
CA LEU A 60 34.84 8.10 14.37
C LEU A 60 34.39 6.76 14.94
N GLU A 61 34.21 6.74 16.25
CA GLU A 61 33.55 5.65 16.96
C GLU A 61 32.07 5.52 16.55
N GLU A 62 31.49 4.32 16.65
CA GLU A 62 30.12 4.09 16.15
C GLU A 62 29.06 4.93 16.86
N GLU A 63 29.21 5.23 18.16
CA GLU A 63 28.30 6.14 18.87
C GLU A 63 28.28 7.54 18.24
N GLN A 64 29.45 8.06 17.87
CA GLN A 64 29.57 9.36 17.21
C GLN A 64 29.04 9.31 15.77
N LYS A 65 29.29 8.21 15.05
CA LYS A 65 28.71 8.00 13.72
C LYS A 65 27.19 7.99 13.75
N GLN A 66 26.58 7.35 14.76
CA GLN A 66 25.13 7.36 14.94
C GLN A 66 24.58 8.78 15.15
N LEU A 67 25.25 9.61 15.95
CA LEU A 67 24.85 11.02 16.13
C LEU A 67 24.89 11.79 14.82
N TRP A 68 25.97 11.68 14.06
CA TRP A 68 26.11 12.39 12.78
C TRP A 68 25.14 11.88 11.70
N ARG A 69 24.86 10.56 11.65
CA ARG A 69 23.80 9.99 10.80
C ARG A 69 22.45 10.62 11.17
N GLY A 70 22.13 10.73 12.46
CA GLY A 70 20.92 11.40 12.94
C GLY A 70 20.84 12.87 12.52
N PHE A 71 21.92 13.64 12.65
CA PHE A 71 21.96 15.03 12.20
C PHE A 71 21.81 15.18 10.69
N ALA A 72 22.34 14.24 9.89
CA ALA A 72 22.15 14.26 8.45
C ALA A 72 20.68 14.09 8.07
N ILE A 73 19.96 13.17 8.73
CA ILE A 73 18.53 12.96 8.52
C ILE A 73 17.72 14.19 8.95
N ASP A 74 18.02 14.77 10.12
CA ASP A 74 17.35 15.99 10.59
C ASP A 74 17.55 17.15 9.59
N LYS A 75 18.76 17.30 9.03
CA LYS A 75 19.05 18.30 7.99
C LYS A 75 18.21 18.08 6.72
N ILE A 76 18.11 16.84 6.23
CA ILE A 76 17.30 16.50 5.06
C ILE A 76 15.83 16.86 5.30
N VAL A 77 15.29 16.48 6.46
CA VAL A 77 13.89 16.77 6.83
C VAL A 77 13.66 18.28 6.89
N SER A 78 14.52 19.03 7.56
CA SER A 78 14.41 20.49 7.67
C SER A 78 14.46 21.16 6.30
N GLU A 79 15.40 20.80 5.44
CA GLU A 79 15.54 21.37 4.10
C GLU A 79 14.29 21.12 3.24
N CYS A 80 13.70 19.92 3.35
CA CYS A 80 12.50 19.56 2.61
C CYS A 80 11.23 20.19 3.18
N GLN A 81 11.16 20.40 4.50
CA GLN A 81 10.11 21.19 5.14
C GLN A 81 10.15 22.64 4.65
N ASP A 82 11.32 23.27 4.68
CA ASP A 82 11.49 24.68 4.30
C ASP A 82 11.22 24.92 2.80
N SER A 83 11.56 23.95 1.96
CA SER A 83 11.36 24.03 0.51
C SER A 83 10.04 23.43 0.02
N ALA A 84 9.24 22.81 0.91
CA ALA A 84 8.02 22.08 0.60
C ALA A 84 8.22 21.00 -0.50
N LYS A 85 9.33 20.26 -0.43
CA LYS A 85 9.69 19.22 -1.39
C LYS A 85 9.60 17.82 -0.80
N THR A 86 9.38 16.84 -1.67
CA THR A 86 9.54 15.42 -1.35
C THR A 86 11.03 15.05 -1.42
N ALA A 87 11.55 14.43 -0.37
CA ALA A 87 12.93 13.97 -0.31
C ALA A 87 13.08 12.57 -0.92
N ILE A 88 14.09 12.37 -1.76
CA ILE A 88 14.54 11.06 -2.22
C ILE A 88 15.97 10.86 -1.73
N VAL A 89 16.17 9.89 -0.84
CA VAL A 89 17.40 9.71 -0.09
C VAL A 89 17.99 8.34 -0.37
N ALA A 90 19.20 8.29 -0.94
CA ALA A 90 19.97 7.05 -1.03
C ALA A 90 20.66 6.78 0.31
N GLY A 91 20.32 5.65 0.93
CA GLY A 91 20.76 5.29 2.28
C GLY A 91 21.30 3.86 2.38
N HIS A 92 21.76 3.52 3.58
CA HIS A 92 22.21 2.19 3.95
C HIS A 92 21.53 1.79 5.26
N PHE A 93 21.00 0.57 5.32
CA PHE A 93 20.47 0.02 6.57
C PHE A 93 21.57 -0.66 7.39
N MET A 94 22.48 -1.35 6.71
CA MET A 94 23.46 -2.24 7.31
C MET A 94 24.76 -2.23 6.52
N PHE A 95 25.86 -2.52 7.19
CA PHE A 95 27.15 -2.81 6.57
C PHE A 95 27.67 -4.17 7.00
N TRP A 96 28.44 -4.79 6.12
CA TRP A 96 29.20 -6.00 6.40
C TRP A 96 30.65 -5.64 6.72
N SER A 97 31.20 -6.23 7.79
CA SER A 97 32.60 -6.13 8.17
C SER A 97 33.10 -7.44 8.75
N GLN A 98 34.09 -8.07 8.09
CA GLN A 98 34.79 -9.28 8.57
C GLN A 98 33.87 -10.43 9.02
N GLY A 99 32.73 -10.63 8.34
CA GLY A 99 31.75 -11.68 8.65
C GLY A 99 30.58 -11.22 9.53
N GLU A 100 30.68 -10.04 10.14
CA GLU A 100 29.64 -9.47 10.98
C GLU A 100 28.78 -8.46 10.21
N LEU A 101 27.48 -8.44 10.55
CA LEU A 101 26.50 -7.52 10.02
C LEU A 101 26.17 -6.45 11.06
N ALA A 102 26.45 -5.19 10.74
CA ALA A 102 26.24 -4.06 11.64
C ALA A 102 25.15 -3.13 11.09
N THR A 103 24.06 -2.99 11.84
CA THR A 103 22.97 -2.07 11.51
C THR A 103 23.39 -0.62 11.79
N VAL A 104 23.13 0.27 10.83
CA VAL A 104 23.45 1.70 10.92
C VAL A 104 22.23 2.61 10.93
N TRP A 105 21.03 2.01 10.96
CA TRP A 105 19.76 2.70 11.12
C TRP A 105 19.66 3.38 12.48
N THR A 106 19.30 4.65 12.49
CA THR A 106 19.18 5.48 13.70
C THR A 106 17.72 5.65 14.13
N PRO A 107 17.46 6.07 15.39
CA PRO A 107 16.12 6.46 15.81
C PRO A 107 15.50 7.59 14.97
N LYS A 108 16.33 8.45 14.36
CA LYS A 108 15.87 9.53 13.48
C LYS A 108 15.38 9.02 12.13
N ASP A 109 15.93 7.92 11.63
CA ASP A 109 15.45 7.31 10.38
C ASP A 109 14.01 6.81 10.53
N LYS A 110 13.72 6.10 11.64
CA LYS A 110 12.34 5.72 12.04
C LYS A 110 11.40 6.93 12.06
N THR A 111 11.93 8.02 12.60
CA THR A 111 11.45 9.39 12.63
C THR A 111 11.02 10.02 11.32
N ALA A 112 11.79 9.77 10.26
CA ALA A 112 11.87 10.66 9.11
C ALA A 112 11.27 10.04 7.86
N TYR A 113 11.59 8.76 7.58
CA TYR A 113 11.10 8.09 6.39
C TYR A 113 9.58 7.90 6.45
N THR A 114 8.94 8.15 5.30
CA THR A 114 7.54 7.76 5.06
C THR A 114 7.49 6.49 4.21
N HIS A 115 8.47 6.31 3.33
CA HIS A 115 8.56 5.17 2.43
C HIS A 115 10.01 4.69 2.30
N ILE A 116 10.18 3.38 2.09
CA ILE A 116 11.44 2.76 1.71
C ILE A 116 11.21 1.89 0.49
N MET A 117 12.00 2.13 -0.54
CA MET A 117 12.10 1.32 -1.74
C MET A 117 13.42 0.55 -1.70
N TYR A 118 13.33 -0.77 -1.58
CA TYR A 118 14.49 -1.65 -1.52
C TYR A 118 14.83 -2.18 -2.91
N LEU A 119 16.02 -1.88 -3.41
CA LEU A 119 16.54 -2.40 -4.68
C LEU A 119 16.96 -3.86 -4.48
N ASP A 120 16.07 -4.76 -4.87
CA ASP A 120 16.21 -6.20 -4.73
C ASP A 120 16.89 -6.81 -5.95
N VAL A 121 18.17 -6.50 -6.08
CA VAL A 121 19.03 -6.93 -7.19
C VAL A 121 19.64 -8.28 -6.83
N PRO A 122 19.65 -9.28 -7.74
CA PRO A 122 20.29 -10.57 -7.48
C PRO A 122 21.76 -10.44 -7.06
N GLU A 123 22.17 -11.26 -6.10
CA GLU A 123 23.50 -11.22 -5.48
C GLU A 123 24.64 -11.40 -6.49
N GLY A 124 24.43 -12.18 -7.55
CA GLY A 124 25.41 -12.34 -8.63
C GLY A 124 25.65 -11.06 -9.43
N ILE A 125 24.61 -10.24 -9.62
CA ILE A 125 24.71 -8.96 -10.31
C ILE A 125 25.38 -7.93 -9.38
N ILE A 126 25.00 -7.91 -8.10
CA ILE A 126 25.66 -7.09 -7.07
C ILE A 126 27.16 -7.43 -7.00
N ALA A 127 27.52 -8.71 -6.94
CA ALA A 127 28.91 -9.16 -6.87
C ALA A 127 29.72 -8.65 -8.06
N LYS A 128 29.19 -8.82 -9.27
CA LYS A 128 29.82 -8.32 -10.50
C LYS A 128 29.98 -6.80 -10.48
N GLN A 129 28.91 -6.06 -10.16
CA GLN A 129 28.97 -4.59 -10.12
C GLN A 129 29.95 -4.08 -9.06
N ARG A 130 30.13 -4.79 -7.94
CA ARG A 130 31.12 -4.44 -6.92
C ARG A 130 32.56 -4.67 -7.39
N LEU A 131 32.81 -5.72 -8.15
CA LEU A 131 34.12 -6.02 -8.73
C LEU A 131 34.50 -5.03 -9.84
N ASP A 132 33.52 -4.65 -10.66
CA ASP A 132 33.72 -3.74 -11.80
C ASP A 132 33.76 -2.24 -11.39
N ASP A 133 33.54 -1.91 -10.10
CA ASP A 133 33.50 -0.53 -9.61
C ASP A 133 34.91 0.08 -9.50
N VAL A 134 35.30 0.82 -10.54
CA VAL A 134 36.60 1.52 -10.60
C VAL A 134 36.73 2.69 -9.61
N HIS A 135 35.62 3.19 -9.06
CA HIS A 135 35.61 4.36 -8.18
C HIS A 135 35.64 3.98 -6.70
N ARG A 136 35.13 2.80 -6.34
CA ARG A 136 35.08 2.32 -4.94
C ARG A 136 35.62 0.90 -4.87
N HIS A 137 36.84 0.76 -4.35
CA HIS A 137 37.40 -0.56 -4.07
C HIS A 137 36.65 -1.22 -2.91
N ARG A 138 36.05 -2.38 -3.16
CA ARG A 138 35.30 -3.15 -2.17
C ARG A 138 35.91 -4.52 -2.03
N ALA A 139 35.96 -5.02 -0.79
CA ALA A 139 36.34 -6.41 -0.54
C ALA A 139 35.39 -7.36 -1.27
N GLU A 140 35.97 -8.45 -1.79
CA GLU A 140 35.21 -9.55 -2.35
C GLU A 140 34.43 -10.23 -1.22
N ILE A 141 33.14 -10.46 -1.46
CA ILE A 141 32.24 -11.12 -0.53
C ILE A 141 31.68 -12.35 -1.25
N PRO A 142 31.78 -13.56 -0.66
CA PRO A 142 31.19 -14.76 -1.25
C PRO A 142 29.70 -14.57 -1.54
N LEU A 143 29.19 -15.16 -2.63
CA LEU A 143 27.78 -15.03 -3.02
C LEU A 143 26.81 -15.45 -1.90
N ALA A 144 27.13 -16.52 -1.17
CA ALA A 144 26.32 -16.98 -0.04
C ALA A 144 26.24 -15.93 1.09
N GLU A 145 27.33 -15.19 1.34
CA GLU A 145 27.36 -14.11 2.33
C GLU A 145 26.61 -12.87 1.84
N LEU A 146 26.66 -12.56 0.54
CA LEU A 146 25.83 -11.50 -0.05
C LEU A 146 24.34 -11.82 0.06
N ALA A 147 23.95 -13.06 -0.26
CA ALA A 147 22.57 -13.52 -0.12
C ALA A 147 22.11 -13.46 1.34
N ARG A 148 22.95 -13.92 2.29
CA ARG A 148 22.67 -13.82 3.74
C ARG A 148 22.50 -12.37 4.19
N TRP A 149 23.36 -11.46 3.71
CA TRP A 149 23.25 -10.04 4.02
C TRP A 149 21.97 -9.44 3.44
N GLN A 150 21.68 -9.67 2.16
CA GLN A 150 20.48 -9.14 1.50
C GLN A 150 19.21 -9.59 2.22
N GLN A 151 19.10 -10.89 2.52
CA GLN A 151 17.97 -11.44 3.24
C GLN A 151 17.83 -10.82 4.64
N ALA A 152 18.92 -10.73 5.39
CA ALA A 152 18.91 -10.10 6.72
C ALA A 152 18.50 -8.62 6.67
N GLU A 153 18.93 -7.89 5.63
CA GLU A 153 18.56 -6.49 5.44
C GLU A 153 17.07 -6.33 5.08
N ILE A 154 16.54 -7.16 4.17
CA ILE A 154 15.11 -7.15 3.81
C ILE A 154 14.24 -7.49 5.02
N ASP A 155 14.55 -8.56 5.75
CA ASP A 155 13.74 -9.04 6.87
C ASP A 155 13.69 -8.01 8.01
N GLN A 156 14.85 -7.48 8.40
CA GLN A 156 14.91 -6.50 9.49
C GLN A 156 14.30 -5.15 9.09
N LEU A 157 14.57 -4.68 7.87
CA LEU A 157 14.08 -3.39 7.41
C LEU A 157 12.58 -3.40 7.19
N SER A 158 12.04 -4.45 6.56
CA SER A 158 10.59 -4.60 6.37
C SER A 158 9.85 -4.68 7.72
N HIS A 159 10.38 -5.44 8.69
CA HIS A 159 9.82 -5.51 10.02
C HIS A 159 9.84 -4.14 10.73
N LEU A 160 10.95 -3.40 10.66
CA LEU A 160 11.04 -2.07 11.25
C LEU A 160 10.07 -1.09 10.60
N CYS A 161 9.91 -1.17 9.28
CA CYS A 161 8.95 -0.36 8.54
C CYS A 161 7.52 -0.59 9.03
N GLN A 162 7.10 -1.85 9.13
CA GLN A 162 5.77 -2.21 9.63
C GLN A 162 5.52 -1.72 11.07
N ARG A 163 6.50 -1.86 11.98
CA ARG A 163 6.37 -1.38 13.36
C ARG A 163 6.23 0.14 13.48
N HIS A 164 6.61 0.88 12.44
CA HIS A 164 6.72 2.33 12.48
C HIS A 164 5.87 3.05 11.44
N GLY A 165 4.98 2.32 10.74
CA GLY A 165 4.09 2.91 9.75
C GLY A 165 4.83 3.45 8.52
N ILE A 166 6.03 2.95 8.23
CA ILE A 166 6.79 3.29 7.03
C ILE A 166 6.38 2.30 5.95
N LEU A 167 6.00 2.78 4.78
CA LEU A 167 5.67 1.87 3.68
C LEU A 167 6.94 1.27 3.08
N PHE A 168 6.91 -0.03 2.79
CA PHE A 168 8.05 -0.77 2.25
C PHE A 168 7.69 -1.35 0.88
N SER A 169 8.57 -1.20 -0.11
CA SER A 169 8.41 -1.79 -1.45
C SER A 169 9.70 -2.47 -1.88
N ARG A 170 9.62 -3.70 -2.39
CA ARG A 170 10.75 -4.32 -3.06
C ARG A 170 10.70 -4.01 -4.55
N LEU A 171 11.84 -3.57 -5.06
CA LEU A 171 12.06 -3.26 -6.46
C LEU A 171 12.95 -4.35 -7.05
N PRO A 172 12.38 -5.46 -7.56
CA PRO A 172 13.16 -6.45 -8.26
C PRO A 172 13.82 -5.80 -9.49
N GLU A 173 15.02 -6.25 -9.83
CA GLU A 173 15.63 -5.88 -11.10
C GLU A 173 14.74 -6.35 -12.25
N ARG A 174 14.08 -5.41 -12.91
CA ARG A 174 13.23 -5.67 -14.08
C ARG A 174 13.83 -4.93 -15.28
N SER A 175 13.50 -5.40 -16.48
CA SER A 175 13.97 -4.88 -17.77
C SER A 175 13.60 -3.40 -18.02
N ARG A 176 13.78 -2.91 -19.25
CA ARG A 176 13.65 -1.51 -19.74
C ARG A 176 12.54 -0.61 -19.14
N SER A 177 11.48 -1.14 -18.52
CA SER A 177 10.41 -0.39 -17.84
C SER A 177 10.66 -0.06 -16.37
N HIS A 178 11.78 -0.48 -15.77
CA HIS A 178 12.06 -0.34 -14.34
C HIS A 178 11.92 1.11 -13.83
N ILE A 179 12.44 2.09 -14.58
CA ILE A 179 12.33 3.51 -14.19
C ILE A 179 10.88 4.00 -14.15
N VAL A 180 10.02 3.54 -15.06
CA VAL A 180 8.60 3.93 -15.09
C VAL A 180 7.88 3.42 -13.86
N THR A 181 8.17 2.18 -13.43
CA THR A 181 7.62 1.63 -12.18
C THR A 181 8.09 2.43 -10.97
N VAL A 182 9.39 2.74 -10.88
CA VAL A 182 9.92 3.55 -9.77
C VAL A 182 9.28 4.94 -9.73
N LEU A 183 9.12 5.60 -10.88
CA LEU A 183 8.47 6.91 -10.97
C LEU A 183 7.02 6.87 -10.48
N LYS A 184 6.24 5.85 -10.88
CA LYS A 184 4.86 5.68 -10.40
C LYS A 184 4.81 5.46 -8.89
N LEU A 185 5.72 4.67 -8.34
CA LEU A 185 5.80 4.45 -6.90
C LEU A 185 6.16 5.73 -6.15
N ILE A 186 7.12 6.53 -6.66
CA ILE A 186 7.49 7.81 -6.05
C ILE A 186 6.31 8.79 -6.06
N GLN A 187 5.60 8.88 -7.18
CA GLN A 187 4.41 9.72 -7.30
C GLN A 187 3.32 9.27 -6.33
N PHE A 188 3.06 7.96 -6.24
CA PHE A 188 2.13 7.40 -5.27
C PHE A 188 2.55 7.72 -3.83
N SER A 189 3.83 7.52 -3.48
CA SER A 189 4.37 7.81 -2.16
C SER A 189 4.26 9.28 -1.77
N SER A 190 4.43 10.19 -2.73
CA SER A 190 4.20 11.62 -2.51
C SER A 190 2.71 11.90 -2.30
N LEU A 191 1.85 11.39 -3.21
CA LEU A 191 0.41 11.61 -3.22
C LEU A 191 -0.24 11.24 -1.88
N VAL A 192 0.07 10.05 -1.34
CA VAL A 192 -0.59 9.54 -0.13
C VAL A 192 -0.17 10.28 1.15
N ILE A 193 0.91 11.07 1.09
CA ILE A 193 1.34 11.93 2.18
C ILE A 193 0.79 13.36 2.02
N THR A 194 0.75 13.87 0.79
CA THR A 194 0.33 15.24 0.52
C THR A 194 -1.17 15.40 0.39
N GLU A 195 -1.90 14.33 0.06
CA GLU A 195 -3.34 14.34 -0.14
C GLU A 195 -4.03 13.27 0.70
N ALA A 196 -4.93 13.72 1.57
CA ALA A 196 -5.72 12.84 2.42
C ALA A 196 -6.53 11.84 1.57
N ASN A 197 -6.59 10.58 2.01
CA ASN A 197 -7.38 9.56 1.33
C ASN A 197 -8.86 9.97 1.20
N ALA A 198 -9.38 10.71 2.18
CA ALA A 198 -10.73 11.24 2.16
C ALA A 198 -11.05 12.08 0.91
N THR A 199 -10.16 13.00 0.53
CA THR A 199 -10.34 13.84 -0.67
C THR A 199 -10.38 12.98 -1.94
N ARG A 200 -9.51 11.98 -2.02
CA ARG A 200 -9.44 11.05 -3.15
C ARG A 200 -10.69 10.16 -3.25
N VAL A 201 -11.24 9.73 -2.11
CA VAL A 201 -12.49 8.98 -2.03
C VAL A 201 -13.68 9.85 -2.44
N ASP A 202 -13.76 11.10 -1.97
CA ASP A 202 -14.82 12.04 -2.37
C ASP A 202 -14.82 12.29 -3.88
N ALA A 203 -13.65 12.37 -4.51
CA ALA A 203 -13.55 12.47 -5.97
C ALA A 203 -14.19 11.25 -6.68
N LYS A 204 -14.05 10.03 -6.13
CA LYS A 204 -14.73 8.84 -6.67
C LYS A 204 -16.24 8.91 -6.49
N VAL A 205 -16.71 9.45 -5.36
CA VAL A 205 -18.14 9.66 -5.09
C VAL A 205 -18.72 10.72 -6.06
N ASN A 206 -18.02 11.82 -6.31
CA ASN A 206 -18.44 12.82 -7.29
C ASN A 206 -18.57 12.22 -8.70
N ASN A 207 -17.65 11.37 -9.11
CA ASN A 207 -17.76 10.65 -10.39
C ASN A 207 -18.96 9.71 -10.43
N PHE A 208 -19.32 9.10 -9.30
CA PHE A 208 -20.53 8.27 -9.21
C PHE A 208 -21.81 9.11 -9.33
N LEU A 209 -21.84 10.30 -8.74
CA LEU A 209 -23.00 11.20 -8.76
C LEU A 209 -23.17 11.95 -10.08
N ALA A 210 -22.13 11.99 -10.93
CA ALA A 210 -22.19 12.65 -12.23
C ALA A 210 -23.34 12.07 -13.08
N ASP A 211 -24.13 12.95 -13.70
CA ASP A 211 -25.23 12.63 -14.62
C ASP A 211 -26.49 11.98 -14.01
N HIS A 212 -26.76 12.16 -12.71
CA HIS A 212 -27.93 11.58 -12.03
C HIS A 212 -28.75 12.57 -11.19
N ALA A 213 -29.45 13.49 -11.86
CA ALA A 213 -30.26 14.54 -11.21
C ALA A 213 -31.51 14.01 -10.46
N GLU A 214 -32.01 12.82 -10.82
CA GLU A 214 -33.22 12.22 -10.24
C GLU A 214 -32.93 11.19 -9.13
N LEU A 215 -31.66 11.06 -8.71
CA LEU A 215 -31.26 10.08 -7.71
C LEU A 215 -31.84 10.44 -6.33
N GLU A 216 -32.59 9.52 -5.73
CA GLU A 216 -33.17 9.69 -4.39
C GLU A 216 -32.57 8.71 -3.37
N THR A 217 -32.22 7.50 -3.82
CA THR A 217 -31.73 6.42 -2.95
C THR A 217 -30.47 5.77 -3.49
N VAL A 218 -29.51 5.50 -2.60
CA VAL A 218 -28.30 4.71 -2.93
C VAL A 218 -28.22 3.49 -2.03
N VAL A 219 -28.06 2.32 -2.65
CA VAL A 219 -27.69 1.08 -1.97
C VAL A 219 -26.17 0.96 -1.98
N VAL A 220 -25.55 1.20 -0.84
CA VAL A 220 -24.10 1.05 -0.64
C VAL A 220 -23.84 -0.34 -0.11
N VAL A 221 -22.99 -1.11 -0.78
CA VAL A 221 -22.81 -2.53 -0.46
C VAL A 221 -21.33 -2.90 -0.45
N ASP A 222 -20.91 -3.59 0.61
CA ASP A 222 -19.62 -4.27 0.60
C ASP A 222 -19.63 -5.47 -0.34
N ALA A 223 -18.46 -5.98 -0.72
CA ALA A 223 -18.33 -6.97 -1.77
C ALA A 223 -17.94 -8.36 -1.25
N ASP A 224 -16.69 -8.55 -0.81
CA ASP A 224 -16.22 -9.83 -0.26
C ASP A 224 -17.06 -10.23 0.95
N LYS A 225 -17.40 -11.52 1.07
CA LYS A 225 -18.28 -12.07 2.14
C LYS A 225 -19.70 -11.49 2.26
N THR A 226 -20.00 -10.41 1.52
CA THR A 226 -21.32 -9.78 1.43
C THR A 226 -22.07 -10.19 0.15
N LEU A 227 -21.52 -9.88 -1.04
CA LEU A 227 -22.12 -10.26 -2.34
C LEU A 227 -21.84 -11.71 -2.74
N SER A 228 -20.84 -12.34 -2.12
CA SER A 228 -20.37 -13.70 -2.37
C SER A 228 -19.89 -14.32 -1.06
N SER A 229 -19.82 -15.65 -0.98
CA SER A 229 -19.21 -16.35 0.15
C SER A 229 -17.68 -16.29 0.16
N GLU A 230 -17.05 -15.83 -0.92
CA GLU A 230 -15.59 -15.83 -1.10
C GLU A 230 -14.93 -14.55 -0.57
N ASP A 231 -13.64 -14.68 -0.22
CA ASP A 231 -12.73 -13.55 -0.03
C ASP A 231 -11.83 -13.47 -1.28
N THR A 232 -12.09 -12.50 -2.15
CA THR A 232 -11.38 -12.42 -3.43
C THR A 232 -9.90 -12.09 -3.28
N GLY A 233 -9.49 -11.43 -2.19
CA GLY A 233 -8.08 -11.20 -1.86
C GLY A 233 -7.35 -12.51 -1.59
N VAL A 234 -7.91 -13.37 -0.74
CA VAL A 234 -7.32 -14.70 -0.45
C VAL A 234 -7.22 -15.54 -1.73
N VAL A 235 -8.27 -15.60 -2.54
CA VAL A 235 -8.28 -16.38 -3.80
C VAL A 235 -7.27 -15.83 -4.82
N PHE A 236 -7.05 -14.50 -4.84
CA PHE A 236 -6.02 -13.88 -5.67
C PHE A 236 -4.63 -14.36 -5.29
N TRP A 237 -4.27 -14.30 -4.01
CA TRP A 237 -2.94 -14.72 -3.53
C TRP A 237 -2.69 -16.22 -3.72
N GLN A 238 -3.71 -17.06 -3.54
CA GLN A 238 -3.62 -18.49 -3.88
C GLN A 238 -3.41 -18.74 -5.38
N SER A 239 -3.96 -17.87 -6.24
CA SER A 239 -3.84 -18.00 -7.70
C SER A 239 -2.47 -17.54 -8.23
N LEU A 240 -1.73 -16.73 -7.48
CA LEU A 240 -0.34 -16.37 -7.80
C LEU A 240 0.61 -17.56 -7.70
N ASP A 241 0.39 -18.43 -6.72
CA ASP A 241 1.29 -19.53 -6.37
C ASP A 241 1.28 -20.68 -7.41
N LEU A 242 0.18 -20.86 -8.14
CA LEU A 242 0.07 -21.81 -9.26
C LEU A 242 1.07 -21.56 -10.41
N ARG A 243 1.84 -20.46 -10.36
CA ARG A 243 2.91 -20.13 -11.31
C ARG A 243 4.33 -20.44 -10.81
N ARG A 244 4.51 -20.79 -9.53
CA ARG A 244 5.82 -21.19 -8.96
C ARG A 244 5.91 -22.72 -8.92
N PRO A 245 7.11 -23.33 -9.07
CA PRO A 245 7.26 -24.77 -8.88
C PRO A 245 6.79 -25.19 -7.48
N PRO A 246 6.21 -26.39 -7.33
CA PRO A 246 5.40 -26.73 -6.17
C PRO A 246 6.28 -26.88 -4.92
N LEU A 247 6.18 -25.89 -4.03
CA LEU A 247 6.48 -26.03 -2.62
C LEU A 247 5.23 -25.55 -1.89
N ASP A 248 4.36 -26.52 -1.61
CA ASP A 248 3.17 -26.48 -0.76
C ASP A 248 2.13 -25.38 -1.06
N ALA A 249 0.93 -25.82 -1.45
CA ALA A 249 -0.23 -24.94 -1.61
C ALA A 249 -0.44 -24.08 -0.34
N LEU A 250 -0.32 -22.76 -0.49
CA LEU A 250 -0.55 -21.78 0.56
C LEU A 250 -1.88 -22.07 1.29
N LYS A 251 -1.81 -22.33 2.59
CA LYS A 251 -2.99 -22.29 3.47
C LYS A 251 -3.48 -20.84 3.48
N ALA A 252 -4.74 -20.60 3.87
CA ALA A 252 -5.25 -19.22 4.06
C ALA A 252 -4.39 -18.38 5.04
N GLN A 253 -3.63 -19.05 5.90
CA GLN A 253 -2.64 -18.46 6.82
C GLN A 253 -1.37 -17.95 6.14
N ASP A 254 -1.06 -18.41 4.92
CA ASP A 254 0.16 -18.04 4.19
C ASP A 254 -0.10 -16.88 3.20
N CYS A 255 -1.27 -16.23 3.29
CA CYS A 255 -1.57 -15.00 2.54
C CYS A 255 -0.78 -13.82 3.13
N PRO A 256 0.03 -13.09 2.35
CA PRO A 256 0.80 -11.94 2.86
C PRO A 256 -0.05 -10.87 3.55
N LEU A 257 -1.33 -10.77 3.18
CA LEU A 257 -2.27 -9.84 3.82
C LEU A 257 -2.68 -10.27 5.23
N SER A 258 -2.72 -11.58 5.49
CA SER A 258 -3.01 -12.10 6.84
C SER A 258 -1.93 -11.63 7.81
N ASP A 259 -0.65 -11.79 7.45
CA ASP A 259 0.48 -11.32 8.26
C ASP A 259 0.47 -9.80 8.43
N LEU A 260 0.15 -9.06 7.36
CA LEU A 260 0.08 -7.61 7.38
C LEU A 260 -1.00 -7.07 8.35
N PHE A 261 -2.24 -7.56 8.24
CA PHE A 261 -3.37 -7.07 9.03
C PHE A 261 -3.40 -7.65 10.45
N SER A 262 -2.77 -8.82 10.68
CA SER A 262 -2.56 -9.37 12.03
C SER A 262 -1.34 -8.79 12.74
N GLY A 263 -0.46 -8.13 12.00
CA GLY A 263 0.74 -7.49 12.49
C GLY A 263 0.53 -6.13 13.18
N PRO A 264 1.64 -5.40 13.45
CA PRO A 264 1.62 -4.12 14.18
C PRO A 264 0.78 -3.01 13.52
N LEU A 265 0.55 -3.10 12.21
CA LEU A 265 -0.22 -2.10 11.47
C LEU A 265 -1.74 -2.29 11.64
N GLY A 266 -2.21 -3.47 12.05
CA GLY A 266 -3.63 -3.79 12.16
C GLY A 266 -4.38 -3.43 10.87
N TYR A 267 -5.60 -2.92 11.01
CA TYR A 267 -6.42 -2.39 9.91
C TYR A 267 -6.27 -0.87 9.73
N SER A 268 -5.04 -0.35 9.91
CA SER A 268 -4.76 1.09 9.72
C SER A 268 -4.67 1.48 8.24
N GLU A 269 -4.77 2.78 7.94
CA GLU A 269 -4.53 3.33 6.60
C GLU A 269 -3.20 2.85 5.99
N ALA A 270 -2.13 2.87 6.80
CA ALA A 270 -0.81 2.38 6.40
C ALA A 270 -0.81 0.88 6.02
N ALA A 271 -1.62 0.05 6.68
CA ALA A 271 -1.78 -1.35 6.30
C ALA A 271 -2.40 -1.49 4.91
N PHE A 272 -3.46 -0.74 4.60
CA PHE A 272 -4.11 -0.80 3.28
C PHE A 272 -3.21 -0.24 2.16
N LEU A 273 -2.42 0.80 2.45
CA LEU A 273 -1.40 1.28 1.52
C LEU A 273 -0.30 0.23 1.30
N GLN A 274 0.17 -0.41 2.37
CA GLN A 274 1.15 -1.49 2.27
C GLN A 274 0.61 -2.70 1.47
N ALA A 275 -0.67 -3.04 1.63
CA ALA A 275 -1.33 -4.08 0.84
C ALA A 275 -1.32 -3.74 -0.66
N THR A 276 -1.57 -2.49 -1.02
CA THR A 276 -1.48 -2.00 -2.41
C THR A 276 -0.07 -2.22 -2.99
N LEU A 277 0.97 -1.93 -2.21
CA LEU A 277 2.37 -2.13 -2.63
C LEU A 277 2.71 -3.62 -2.79
N LEU A 278 2.17 -4.50 -1.94
CA LEU A 278 2.34 -5.94 -2.10
C LEU A 278 1.74 -6.45 -3.42
N TYR A 279 0.57 -5.93 -3.83
CA TYR A 279 -0.02 -6.27 -5.14
C TYR A 279 0.81 -5.77 -6.32
N GLU A 280 1.42 -4.58 -6.24
CA GLU A 280 2.35 -4.08 -7.27
C GLU A 280 3.63 -4.91 -7.37
N GLU A 281 4.14 -5.38 -6.24
CA GLU A 281 5.32 -6.25 -6.20
C GLU A 281 5.02 -7.61 -6.83
N ALA A 282 3.91 -8.23 -6.43
CA ALA A 282 3.57 -9.61 -6.74
C ALA A 282 3.22 -9.84 -8.22
N ALA A 283 2.65 -8.85 -8.91
CA ALA A 283 2.21 -9.01 -10.30
C ALA A 283 2.42 -7.72 -11.11
N ASN A 284 2.95 -7.86 -12.32
CA ASN A 284 2.85 -6.80 -13.32
C ASN A 284 1.39 -6.64 -13.80
N GLU A 285 1.12 -5.63 -14.64
CA GLU A 285 -0.25 -5.31 -15.08
C GLU A 285 -0.95 -6.48 -15.79
N GLU A 286 -0.27 -7.14 -16.73
CA GLU A 286 -0.82 -8.27 -17.48
C GLU A 286 -1.10 -9.46 -16.58
N ASP A 287 -0.16 -9.75 -15.68
CA ASP A 287 -0.25 -10.82 -14.71
C ASP A 287 -1.36 -10.61 -13.69
N PHE A 288 -1.53 -9.36 -13.24
CA PHE A 288 -2.58 -8.95 -12.32
C PHE A 288 -3.94 -9.12 -12.98
N GLU A 289 -4.11 -8.61 -14.20
CA GLU A 289 -5.38 -8.72 -14.91
C GLU A 289 -5.79 -10.15 -15.20
N ARG A 290 -4.84 -10.99 -15.62
CA ARG A 290 -5.09 -12.41 -15.84
C ARG A 290 -5.52 -13.13 -14.57
N ILE A 291 -4.94 -12.79 -13.41
CA ILE A 291 -5.40 -13.35 -12.14
C ILE A 291 -6.80 -12.83 -11.79
N CYS A 292 -7.07 -11.54 -11.98
CA CYS A 292 -8.39 -11.00 -11.73
C CYS A 292 -9.47 -11.71 -12.55
N ASP A 293 -9.18 -12.10 -13.80
CA ASP A 293 -10.08 -12.94 -14.62
C ASP A 293 -10.29 -14.32 -14.00
N ILE A 294 -9.23 -14.98 -13.54
CA ILE A 294 -9.31 -16.29 -12.89
C ILE A 294 -10.15 -16.22 -11.62
N VAL A 295 -9.89 -15.24 -10.74
CA VAL A 295 -10.63 -15.05 -9.49
C VAL A 295 -12.09 -14.78 -9.80
N ALA A 296 -12.38 -13.81 -10.68
CA ALA A 296 -13.74 -13.47 -11.06
C ALA A 296 -14.50 -14.68 -11.62
N SER A 297 -13.87 -15.54 -12.43
CA SER A 297 -14.50 -16.75 -12.98
C SER A 297 -14.92 -17.77 -11.91
N LYS A 298 -14.20 -17.83 -10.79
CA LYS A 298 -14.45 -18.77 -9.68
C LYS A 298 -15.44 -18.20 -8.65
N THR A 299 -15.53 -16.88 -8.55
CA THR A 299 -16.40 -16.21 -7.57
C THR A 299 -17.83 -16.10 -8.09
N LYS A 300 -18.79 -16.67 -7.34
CA LYS A 300 -20.21 -16.62 -7.65
C LYS A 300 -20.93 -15.64 -6.72
N MET A 301 -21.70 -14.72 -7.29
CA MET A 301 -22.59 -13.86 -6.51
C MET A 301 -23.80 -14.63 -6.01
N TYR A 302 -24.31 -14.27 -4.83
CA TYR A 302 -25.58 -14.79 -4.34
C TYR A 302 -26.74 -14.38 -5.27
N ALA A 303 -27.67 -15.30 -5.52
CA ALA A 303 -28.75 -15.10 -6.48
C ALA A 303 -29.73 -14.01 -6.05
N GLU A 304 -29.86 -13.80 -4.74
CA GLU A 304 -30.66 -12.79 -4.08
C GLU A 304 -30.16 -11.39 -4.44
N PHE A 305 -28.85 -11.14 -4.37
CA PHE A 305 -28.25 -9.86 -4.77
C PHE A 305 -28.38 -9.64 -6.27
N VAL A 306 -28.20 -10.66 -7.09
CA VAL A 306 -28.42 -10.56 -8.55
C VAL A 306 -29.87 -10.16 -8.85
N SER A 307 -30.84 -10.74 -8.13
CA SER A 307 -32.26 -10.43 -8.30
C SER A 307 -32.60 -9.01 -7.81
N LEU A 308 -32.06 -8.61 -6.66
CA LEU A 308 -32.19 -7.26 -6.12
C LEU A 308 -31.65 -6.21 -7.09
N PHE A 309 -30.44 -6.41 -7.62
CA PHE A 309 -29.80 -5.46 -8.53
C PHE A 309 -30.53 -5.35 -9.86
N ARG A 310 -31.10 -6.44 -10.38
CA ARG A 310 -31.99 -6.36 -11.56
C ARG A 310 -33.24 -5.54 -11.29
N SER A 311 -33.82 -5.68 -10.10
CA SER A 311 -34.98 -4.85 -9.72
C SER A 311 -34.60 -3.38 -9.61
N ILE A 312 -33.47 -3.07 -8.98
CA ILE A 312 -32.98 -1.68 -8.84
C ILE A 312 -32.68 -1.07 -10.21
N ALA A 313 -32.10 -1.83 -11.13
CA ALA A 313 -31.78 -1.36 -12.48
C ALA A 313 -33.00 -0.97 -13.33
N CYS A 314 -34.23 -1.27 -12.89
CA CYS A 314 -35.47 -0.82 -13.53
C CYS A 314 -35.93 0.58 -13.06
N HIS A 315 -35.18 1.24 -12.18
CA HIS A 315 -35.56 2.51 -11.57
C HIS A 315 -34.41 3.53 -11.67
N ASP A 316 -34.69 4.73 -12.18
CA ASP A 316 -33.68 5.78 -12.33
C ASP A 316 -33.37 6.54 -11.02
N TYR A 317 -34.27 6.43 -10.03
CA TYR A 317 -34.16 7.11 -8.72
C TYR A 317 -33.43 6.28 -7.66
N VAL A 318 -33.04 5.02 -7.95
CA VAL A 318 -32.27 4.16 -7.05
C VAL A 318 -31.02 3.63 -7.76
N ARG A 319 -29.85 3.70 -7.11
CA ARG A 319 -28.61 3.14 -7.66
C ARG A 319 -27.85 2.32 -6.65
N VAL A 320 -27.01 1.41 -7.16
CA VAL A 320 -26.11 0.59 -6.35
C VAL A 320 -24.68 1.11 -6.49
N LEU A 321 -24.01 1.25 -5.35
CA LEU A 321 -22.60 1.58 -5.25
C LEU A 321 -21.89 0.49 -4.43
N VAL A 322 -20.97 -0.24 -5.05
CA VAL A 322 -20.14 -1.20 -4.33
C VAL A 322 -18.96 -0.45 -3.72
N VAL A 323 -18.74 -0.58 -2.42
CA VAL A 323 -17.62 0.05 -1.70
C VAL A 323 -16.87 -1.03 -0.93
N THR A 324 -15.69 -1.42 -1.42
CA THR A 324 -14.98 -2.60 -0.92
C THR A 324 -13.53 -2.35 -0.60
N CYS A 325 -13.06 -2.97 0.48
CA CYS A 325 -11.64 -3.07 0.82
C CYS A 325 -10.90 -4.15 0.00
N GLY A 326 -11.65 -5.00 -0.71
CA GLY A 326 -11.14 -6.03 -1.61
C GLY A 326 -10.64 -5.46 -2.94
N ILE A 327 -10.37 -6.36 -3.89
CA ILE A 327 -9.77 -6.00 -5.18
C ILE A 327 -10.85 -5.41 -6.10
N ARG A 328 -10.82 -4.08 -6.32
CA ARG A 328 -11.78 -3.36 -7.19
C ARG A 328 -11.98 -4.07 -8.52
N ARG A 329 -10.87 -4.42 -9.17
CA ARG A 329 -10.87 -4.97 -10.53
C ARG A 329 -11.54 -6.34 -10.64
N VAL A 330 -11.43 -7.17 -9.60
CA VAL A 330 -12.14 -8.46 -9.55
C VAL A 330 -13.64 -8.23 -9.51
N TRP A 331 -14.10 -7.31 -8.65
CA TRP A 331 -15.52 -7.00 -8.51
C TRP A 331 -16.12 -6.35 -9.76
N GLU A 332 -15.37 -5.49 -10.46
CA GLU A 332 -15.79 -5.00 -11.77
C GLU A 332 -16.03 -6.12 -12.78
N LYS A 333 -15.13 -7.12 -12.83
CA LYS A 333 -15.26 -8.27 -13.74
C LYS A 333 -16.43 -9.17 -13.37
N ILE A 334 -16.66 -9.40 -12.07
CA ILE A 334 -17.82 -10.17 -11.58
C ILE A 334 -19.12 -9.46 -11.97
N LEU A 335 -19.24 -8.17 -11.67
CA LEU A 335 -20.42 -7.37 -12.02
C LEU A 335 -20.64 -7.30 -13.52
N HIS A 336 -19.56 -7.19 -14.31
CA HIS A 336 -19.64 -7.24 -15.76
C HIS A 336 -20.22 -8.57 -16.26
N ARG A 337 -19.76 -9.71 -15.71
CA ARG A 337 -20.28 -11.05 -16.05
C ARG A 337 -21.78 -11.16 -15.75
N GLU A 338 -22.24 -10.59 -14.64
CA GLU A 338 -23.66 -10.61 -14.25
C GLU A 338 -24.52 -9.57 -15.00
N GLY A 339 -23.91 -8.74 -15.85
CA GLY A 339 -24.62 -7.75 -16.69
C GLY A 339 -24.78 -6.35 -16.07
N PHE A 340 -24.02 -6.03 -15.02
CA PHE A 340 -24.16 -4.80 -14.24
C PHE A 340 -23.06 -3.75 -14.48
N SER A 341 -22.18 -3.96 -15.46
CA SER A 341 -21.02 -3.09 -15.71
C SER A 341 -21.35 -1.61 -15.99
N ARG A 342 -22.57 -1.32 -16.44
CA ARG A 342 -23.02 0.05 -16.74
C ARG A 342 -23.87 0.67 -15.64
N THR A 343 -24.43 -0.15 -14.76
CA THR A 343 -25.41 0.29 -13.76
C THR A 343 -24.83 0.37 -12.36
N ILE A 344 -23.79 -0.41 -12.08
CA ILE A 344 -23.15 -0.49 -10.76
C ILE A 344 -21.70 -0.07 -10.86
N GLN A 345 -21.32 0.92 -10.05
CA GLN A 345 -19.95 1.37 -9.91
C GLN A 345 -19.29 0.72 -8.70
N VAL A 346 -17.97 0.53 -8.78
CA VAL A 346 -17.15 0.01 -7.68
C VAL A 346 -16.15 1.07 -7.23
N ILE A 347 -16.19 1.42 -5.95
CA ILE A 347 -15.13 2.13 -5.24
C ILE A 347 -14.34 1.09 -4.46
N GLY A 348 -13.11 0.84 -4.89
CA GLY A 348 -12.20 -0.11 -4.27
C GLY A 348 -10.75 0.25 -4.60
N GLY A 349 -9.82 -0.39 -3.87
CA GLY A 349 -8.39 -0.28 -4.13
C GLY A 349 -7.81 -1.58 -4.68
N SER A 350 -6.48 -1.68 -4.62
CA SER A 350 -5.60 -2.85 -4.82
C SER A 350 -4.32 -2.47 -5.58
N ARG A 351 -4.42 -1.50 -6.48
CA ARG A 351 -3.31 -1.01 -7.32
C ARG A 351 -3.07 0.47 -7.09
N ILE A 352 -1.85 0.94 -7.29
CA ILE A 352 -1.54 2.38 -7.14
C ILE A 352 -2.34 3.24 -8.11
N SER A 353 -2.70 2.68 -9.27
CA SER A 353 -3.55 3.33 -10.27
C SER A 353 -5.00 3.54 -9.84
N ASP A 354 -5.46 2.84 -8.79
CA ASP A 354 -6.81 3.06 -8.25
C ASP A 354 -6.91 4.43 -7.57
N GLY A 355 -5.79 4.91 -7.03
CA GLY A 355 -5.66 6.23 -6.42
C GLY A 355 -6.39 6.38 -5.08
N VAL A 356 -6.99 5.32 -4.55
CA VAL A 356 -7.72 5.32 -3.27
C VAL A 356 -7.45 4.02 -2.52
N ILE A 357 -7.58 4.07 -1.20
CA ILE A 357 -7.74 2.89 -0.36
C ILE A 357 -9.08 2.96 0.37
N VAL A 358 -9.70 1.81 0.60
CA VAL A 358 -11.01 1.73 1.22
C VAL A 358 -10.86 1.09 2.60
N THR A 359 -10.71 1.94 3.60
CA THR A 359 -10.74 1.58 5.03
C THR A 359 -12.18 1.61 5.54
N ALA A 360 -12.39 1.19 6.80
CA ALA A 360 -13.70 1.34 7.46
C ALA A 360 -14.18 2.80 7.48
N ASP A 361 -13.27 3.74 7.78
CA ASP A 361 -13.55 5.18 7.76
C ASP A 361 -13.89 5.69 6.35
N ALA A 362 -13.20 5.19 5.32
CA ALA A 362 -13.52 5.55 3.94
C ALA A 362 -14.93 5.07 3.54
N LYS A 363 -15.35 3.87 3.95
CA LYS A 363 -16.73 3.39 3.72
C LYS A 363 -17.75 4.29 4.43
N ALA A 364 -17.50 4.64 5.70
CA ALA A 364 -18.36 5.56 6.45
C ALA A 364 -18.43 6.95 5.83
N GLN A 365 -17.31 7.46 5.33
CA GLN A 365 -17.25 8.74 4.63
C GLN A 365 -18.12 8.72 3.37
N VAL A 366 -18.05 7.67 2.55
CA VAL A 366 -18.90 7.54 1.35
C VAL A 366 -20.38 7.62 1.74
N VAL A 367 -20.81 6.85 2.74
CA VAL A 367 -22.20 6.87 3.21
C VAL A 367 -22.59 8.24 3.78
N THR A 368 -21.73 8.83 4.59
CA THR A 368 -21.95 10.16 5.20
C THR A 368 -22.07 11.25 4.16
N ARG A 369 -21.21 11.23 3.13
CA ARG A 369 -21.22 12.18 2.01
C ARG A 369 -22.54 12.08 1.25
N LEU A 370 -22.93 10.87 0.84
CA LEU A 370 -24.18 10.62 0.12
C LEU A 370 -25.42 11.03 0.94
N ARG A 371 -25.45 10.69 2.22
CA ARG A 371 -26.60 10.98 3.09
C ARG A 371 -26.70 12.45 3.48
N ASN A 372 -25.63 13.02 4.02
CA ASN A 372 -25.71 14.31 4.71
C ASN A 372 -25.46 15.50 3.80
N GLN A 373 -24.69 15.32 2.72
CA GLN A 373 -24.34 16.41 1.82
C GLN A 373 -25.16 16.37 0.53
N GLU A 374 -25.45 15.18 0.01
CA GLU A 374 -26.33 15.02 -1.17
C GLU A 374 -27.80 14.77 -0.80
N ASN A 375 -28.11 14.67 0.50
CA ASN A 375 -29.47 14.48 1.02
C ASN A 375 -30.19 13.23 0.45
N LEU A 376 -29.43 12.17 0.16
CA LEU A 376 -29.95 10.91 -0.36
C LEU A 376 -30.33 9.96 0.78
N ARG A 377 -31.34 9.09 0.54
CA ARG A 377 -31.58 7.94 1.41
C ARG A 377 -30.50 6.89 1.12
N VAL A 378 -29.81 6.41 2.16
CA VAL A 378 -28.73 5.43 2.01
C VAL A 378 -29.08 4.13 2.73
N LEU A 379 -29.15 3.04 1.98
CA LEU A 379 -29.21 1.67 2.51
C LEU A 379 -27.81 1.08 2.45
N ALA A 380 -27.20 0.75 3.59
CA ALA A 380 -25.89 0.13 3.65
C ALA A 380 -25.97 -1.38 3.93
N ILE A 381 -25.14 -2.18 3.27
CA ILE A 381 -25.11 -3.63 3.40
C ILE A 381 -23.67 -4.11 3.57
N GLY A 382 -23.37 -4.89 4.61
CA GLY A 382 -22.04 -5.44 4.87
C GLY A 382 -22.06 -6.66 5.82
N ASP A 383 -20.94 -7.33 6.01
CA ASP A 383 -20.84 -8.56 6.82
C ASP A 383 -19.85 -8.48 7.99
N SER A 384 -18.98 -7.47 7.98
CA SER A 384 -17.78 -7.44 8.83
C SER A 384 -17.71 -6.24 9.77
N PRO A 385 -16.85 -6.29 10.80
CA PRO A 385 -16.57 -5.12 11.65
C PRO A 385 -16.04 -3.90 10.87
N LEU A 386 -15.42 -4.09 9.71
CA LEU A 386 -14.97 -2.98 8.85
C LEU A 386 -16.15 -2.22 8.22
N ASP A 387 -17.34 -2.81 8.22
CA ASP A 387 -18.55 -2.21 7.66
C ASP A 387 -19.37 -1.48 8.72
N LEU A 388 -19.13 -1.75 10.02
CA LEU A 388 -19.88 -1.12 11.11
C LEU A 388 -19.96 0.41 10.98
N PRO A 389 -18.86 1.15 10.71
CA PRO A 389 -18.95 2.59 10.56
C PRO A 389 -19.84 3.04 9.39
N MET A 390 -19.87 2.31 8.27
CA MET A 390 -20.75 2.65 7.15
C MET A 390 -22.21 2.27 7.40
N LEU A 391 -22.44 1.18 8.14
CA LEU A 391 -23.77 0.75 8.55
C LEU A 391 -24.39 1.73 9.55
N GLU A 392 -23.61 2.21 10.53
CA GLU A 392 -24.02 3.23 11.50
C GLU A 392 -24.36 4.57 10.82
N ALA A 393 -23.59 4.95 9.80
CA ALA A 393 -23.80 6.21 9.08
C ALA A 393 -25.04 6.21 8.17
N ALA A 394 -25.57 5.03 7.83
CA ALA A 394 -26.64 4.87 6.85
C ALA A 394 -28.03 5.29 7.37
N SER A 395 -28.99 5.47 6.45
CA SER A 395 -30.40 5.61 6.82
C SER A 395 -30.98 4.29 7.31
N GLU A 396 -30.60 3.21 6.64
CA GLU A 396 -30.94 1.83 6.96
C GLU A 396 -29.71 0.94 6.77
N ALA A 397 -29.60 -0.10 7.58
CA ALA A 397 -28.45 -1.01 7.58
C ALA A 397 -28.92 -2.46 7.52
N ILE A 398 -28.26 -3.26 6.68
CA ILE A 398 -28.45 -4.71 6.58
C ILE A 398 -27.12 -5.39 6.86
N VAL A 399 -27.11 -6.31 7.81
CA VAL A 399 -25.95 -7.15 8.10
C VAL A 399 -26.15 -8.49 7.41
N VAL A 400 -25.23 -8.87 6.53
CA VAL A 400 -25.20 -10.20 5.93
C VAL A 400 -24.52 -11.15 6.92
N THR A 401 -25.30 -12.06 7.50
CA THR A 401 -24.73 -13.13 8.33
C THR A 401 -24.48 -14.35 7.44
N GLY A 402 -23.21 -14.77 7.33
CA GLY A 402 -22.87 -16.02 6.65
C GLY A 402 -23.49 -17.26 7.30
N ASP A 403 -23.17 -18.45 6.77
CA ASP A 403 -23.74 -19.73 7.20
C ASP A 403 -23.74 -19.90 8.73
N GLU A 404 -24.91 -20.22 9.27
CA GLU A 404 -25.17 -20.39 10.70
C GLU A 404 -24.24 -21.41 11.37
N HIS A 405 -23.73 -22.39 10.62
CA HIS A 405 -22.80 -23.40 11.11
C HIS A 405 -21.33 -22.92 11.19
N THR A 406 -20.97 -21.86 10.45
CA THR A 406 -19.60 -21.33 10.38
C THR A 406 -19.47 -19.93 10.96
N ARG A 407 -20.58 -19.27 11.29
CA ARG A 407 -20.58 -17.91 11.82
C ARG A 407 -19.96 -17.83 13.22
N SER A 408 -19.07 -16.85 13.42
CA SER A 408 -18.51 -16.54 14.73
C SER A 408 -19.57 -15.85 15.61
N ARG A 409 -19.96 -16.51 16.72
CA ARG A 409 -20.92 -15.97 17.70
C ARG A 409 -20.48 -14.63 18.32
N THR A 410 -19.17 -14.38 18.40
CA THR A 410 -18.61 -13.14 18.93
C THR A 410 -18.83 -11.95 18.00
N ARG A 411 -18.86 -12.17 16.67
CA ARG A 411 -19.17 -11.11 15.68
C ARG A 411 -20.61 -10.64 15.80
N LEU A 412 -21.55 -11.57 16.00
CA LEU A 412 -22.96 -11.25 16.22
C LEU A 412 -23.14 -10.32 17.43
N PHE A 413 -22.39 -10.56 18.52
CA PHE A 413 -22.46 -9.70 19.71
C PHE A 413 -22.03 -8.26 19.43
N ALA A 414 -20.96 -8.05 18.65
CA ALA A 414 -20.52 -6.71 18.25
C ALA A 414 -21.59 -5.97 17.42
N PHE A 415 -22.23 -6.68 16.47
CA PHE A 415 -23.37 -6.12 15.71
C PHE A 415 -24.57 -5.80 16.61
N CYS A 416 -24.89 -6.66 17.59
CA CYS A 416 -26.00 -6.46 18.53
C CYS A 416 -25.75 -5.34 19.56
N THR A 417 -24.49 -5.01 19.88
CA THR A 417 -24.19 -3.92 20.82
C THR A 417 -24.22 -2.54 20.15
N VAL A 418 -23.93 -2.49 18.85
CA VAL A 418 -23.91 -1.27 18.05
C VAL A 418 -25.31 -0.93 17.51
N ALA A 419 -26.04 -1.92 17.00
CA ALA A 419 -27.40 -1.73 16.53
C ALA A 419 -28.39 -1.97 17.68
N GLY A 420 -28.74 -0.90 18.41
CA GLY A 420 -29.71 -0.92 19.51
C GLY A 420 -31.16 -1.29 19.16
N TYR A 421 -31.40 -1.99 18.05
CA TYR A 421 -32.72 -2.50 17.67
C TYR A 421 -32.59 -3.79 16.84
N TRP A 422 -32.84 -4.93 17.47
CA TRP A 422 -33.37 -6.11 16.78
C TRP A 422 -34.42 -6.75 17.68
N GLN A 423 -35.69 -6.67 17.30
CA GLN A 423 -36.70 -7.64 17.71
C GLN A 423 -36.61 -8.82 16.76
N THR A 424 -36.57 -10.01 17.36
CA THR A 424 -36.50 -11.35 16.77
C THR A 424 -37.55 -11.61 15.71
#